data_AF-A0A1F4QJ54-F1
#
_entry.id   AF-A0A1F4QJ54-F1
#
_cell.length_a   1.000
_cell.length_b   1.000
_cell.length_c   1.000
_cell.angle_alpha   90.00
_cell.angle_beta   90.00
_cell.angle_gamma   90.00
#
_symmetry.space_group_name_H-M   'P 1'
#
loop_
_entity.id
_entity.type
_entity.pdbx_description
1 polymer ?
#
loop_
_entity_poly.entity_id
_entity_poly.type
_entity_poly.pdbx_seq_one_letter_code
_entity_poly.pdbx_strand_id
1 'polypeptide(L)'
;MSVGVLRMTEQTGQRPGERLFLWVLFAFSVFILITALMIPHLENLASSGAFPIFIASLLILSTARVLWRNRKRYAALTLREECRQAPGFALPLNVVGYALILFLYILTTAPLHFLPSSFGFLVISFLFLKGASPVDALITAAGTLAGIYVLFHTVFRVILW
;
A
#
# COMPACT_ATOMS: atom_id res chain seq x y z
N MET A 1 -10.05 -46.98 22.37
CA MET A 1 -11.12 -46.14 21.80
C MET A 1 -10.47 -44.89 21.21
N SER A 2 -10.67 -44.68 19.92
CA SER A 2 -10.00 -43.67 19.09
C SER A 2 -10.58 -42.28 19.35
N VAL A 3 -9.76 -41.32 19.80
CA VAL A 3 -10.14 -39.91 19.87
C VAL A 3 -9.75 -39.30 18.53
N GLY A 4 -10.72 -39.27 17.61
CA GLY A 4 -10.59 -38.59 16.33
C GLY A 4 -10.41 -37.09 16.55
N VAL A 5 -9.18 -36.63 16.34
CA VAL A 5 -8.87 -35.20 16.22
C VAL A 5 -9.62 -34.67 15.00
N LEU A 6 -10.77 -34.07 15.24
CA LEU A 6 -11.46 -33.24 14.26
C LEU A 6 -10.55 -32.06 13.92
N ARG A 7 -9.72 -32.24 12.89
CA ARG A 7 -9.15 -31.11 12.15
C ARG A 7 -10.34 -30.36 11.55
N MET A 8 -10.81 -29.33 12.23
CA MET A 8 -11.53 -28.24 11.57
C MET A 8 -10.54 -27.62 10.60
N THR A 9 -10.50 -28.14 9.37
CA THR A 9 -10.00 -27.35 8.25
C THR A 9 -11.01 -26.23 8.11
N GLU A 10 -10.71 -25.07 8.69
CA GLU A 10 -11.24 -23.82 8.17
C GLU A 10 -10.81 -23.76 6.70
N GLN A 11 -11.64 -24.33 5.83
CA GLN A 11 -11.68 -23.93 4.45
C GLN A 11 -12.31 -22.55 4.49
N THR A 12 -11.52 -21.53 4.82
CA THR A 12 -11.84 -20.16 4.42
C THR A 12 -11.96 -20.22 2.91
N GLY A 13 -13.19 -20.36 2.43
CA GLY A 13 -13.50 -20.40 1.00
C GLY A 13 -12.81 -19.22 0.35
N GLN A 14 -12.09 -19.48 -0.74
CA GLN A 14 -11.36 -18.44 -1.45
C GLN A 14 -12.34 -17.34 -1.79
N ARG A 15 -12.00 -16.11 -1.40
CA ARG A 15 -12.81 -14.96 -1.78
C ARG A 15 -12.58 -14.76 -3.29
N PRO A 16 -13.62 -14.83 -4.11
CA PRO A 16 -13.47 -14.85 -5.55
C PRO A 16 -12.90 -13.53 -6.09
N GLY A 17 -11.73 -13.55 -6.72
CA GLY A 17 -11.03 -12.35 -7.23
C GLY A 17 -9.66 -12.10 -6.59
N GLU A 18 -9.29 -12.86 -5.55
CA GLU A 18 -8.00 -12.73 -4.86
C GLU A 18 -6.81 -12.92 -5.80
N ARG A 19 -6.92 -13.90 -6.71
CA ARG A 19 -5.90 -14.18 -7.72
C ARG A 19 -5.67 -13.00 -8.65
N LEU A 20 -6.75 -12.41 -9.17
CA LEU A 20 -6.68 -11.25 -10.07
C LEU A 20 -6.05 -10.05 -9.36
N PHE A 21 -6.49 -9.76 -8.12
CA PHE A 21 -5.92 -8.70 -7.31
C PHE A 21 -4.43 -8.90 -7.06
N LEU A 22 -4.00 -10.11 -6.70
CA LEU A 22 -2.59 -10.43 -6.49
C LEU A 22 -1.76 -10.26 -7.76
N TRP A 23 -2.30 -10.63 -8.93
CA TRP A 23 -1.63 -10.40 -10.22
C TRP A 23 -1.52 -8.92 -10.57
N VAL A 24 -2.58 -8.13 -10.37
CA VAL A 24 -2.56 -6.68 -10.57
C VAL A 24 -1.55 -6.03 -9.61
N LEU A 25 -1.57 -6.42 -8.34
CA LEU A 25 -0.64 -5.90 -7.33
C LEU A 25 0.81 -6.28 -7.64
N PHE A 26 1.06 -7.51 -8.09
CA PHE A 26 2.38 -7.97 -8.54
C PHE A 26 2.86 -7.13 -9.72
N ALA A 27 2.04 -6.99 -10.77
CA ALA A 27 2.37 -6.19 -11.95
C ALA A 27 2.66 -4.72 -11.59
N PHE A 28 1.83 -4.13 -10.72
CA PHE A 28 2.02 -2.76 -10.24
C PHE A 28 3.31 -2.60 -9.43
N SER A 29 3.64 -3.58 -8.57
CA SER A 29 4.89 -3.55 -7.81
C SER A 29 6.13 -3.67 -8.70
N VAL A 30 6.09 -4.48 -9.76
CA VAL A 30 7.16 -4.55 -10.77
C VAL A 30 7.29 -3.22 -11.51
N PHE A 31 6.17 -2.61 -11.90
CA PHE A 31 6.18 -1.30 -12.52
C PHE A 31 6.86 -0.25 -11.64
N ILE A 32 6.49 -0.16 -10.35
CA ILE A 32 7.14 0.74 -9.39
C ILE A 32 8.64 0.46 -9.29
N LEU A 33 9.04 -0.81 -9.21
CA LEU A 33 10.46 -1.17 -9.11
C LEU A 33 11.24 -0.69 -10.34
N ILE A 34 10.70 -0.89 -11.55
CA ILE A 34 11.33 -0.42 -12.79
C ILE A 34 11.47 1.12 -12.75
N THR A 35 10.39 1.84 -12.44
CA THR A 35 10.43 3.31 -12.35
C THR A 35 11.43 3.80 -11.32
N ALA A 36 11.52 3.12 -10.16
CA ALA A 36 12.44 3.49 -9.10
C ALA A 36 13.91 3.25 -9.47
N LEU A 37 14.20 2.17 -10.21
CA LEU A 37 15.53 1.87 -10.71
C LEU A 37 15.99 2.83 -11.82
N MET A 38 15.06 3.55 -12.47
CA MET A 38 15.37 4.59 -13.46
C MET A 38 15.72 5.93 -12.83
N ILE A 39 15.57 6.09 -11.50
CA ILE A 39 15.91 7.34 -10.81
C ILE A 39 17.45 7.51 -10.83
N PRO A 40 18.00 8.65 -11.27
CA PRO A 40 19.44 8.91 -11.23
C PRO A 40 20.00 8.95 -9.79
N HIS A 41 21.28 8.62 -9.62
CA HIS A 41 22.04 8.74 -8.35
C HIS A 41 21.57 7.79 -7.21
N LEU A 42 21.35 6.51 -7.51
CA LEU A 42 20.97 5.48 -6.53
C LEU A 42 22.11 4.99 -5.63
N GLU A 43 23.31 5.56 -5.74
CA GLU A 43 24.50 5.12 -5.01
C GLU A 43 24.36 5.30 -3.49
N ASN A 44 23.50 6.23 -3.07
CA ASN A 44 23.19 6.44 -1.65
C ASN A 44 21.93 5.66 -1.24
N LEU A 45 22.03 4.94 -0.11
CA LEU A 45 20.90 4.28 0.57
C LEU A 45 19.82 5.26 1.03
N ALA A 46 20.18 6.54 1.19
CA ALA A 46 19.25 7.64 1.47
C ALA A 46 18.87 8.42 0.19
N SER A 47 18.98 7.82 -0.99
CA SER A 47 18.44 8.43 -2.22
C SER A 47 16.92 8.36 -2.25
N SER A 48 16.30 9.23 -3.04
CA SER A 48 14.83 9.24 -3.26
C SER A 48 14.30 7.94 -3.86
N GLY A 49 15.15 7.15 -4.55
CA GLY A 49 14.78 5.85 -5.12
C GLY A 49 14.93 4.66 -4.17
N ALA A 50 15.71 4.76 -3.10
CA ALA A 50 15.98 3.63 -2.21
C ALA A 50 14.71 3.10 -1.52
N PHE A 51 13.83 4.00 -1.05
CA PHE A 51 12.59 3.61 -0.38
C PHE A 51 11.59 2.91 -1.34
N PRO A 52 11.26 3.47 -2.52
CA PRO A 52 10.46 2.76 -3.52
C PRO A 52 11.01 1.39 -3.92
N ILE A 53 12.34 1.26 -4.12
CA ILE A 53 12.98 -0.03 -4.45
C ILE A 53 12.73 -1.05 -3.34
N PHE A 54 12.94 -0.66 -2.07
CA PHE A 54 12.76 -1.55 -0.94
C PHE A 54 11.31 -2.06 -0.80
N ILE A 55 10.34 -1.14 -0.82
CA ILE A 55 8.93 -1.49 -0.67
C ILE A 55 8.43 -2.32 -1.87
N ALA A 56 8.80 -1.94 -3.09
CA ALA A 56 8.43 -2.70 -4.29
C ALA A 56 9.01 -4.11 -4.25
N SER A 57 10.27 -4.28 -3.83
CA SER A 57 10.91 -5.60 -3.68
C SER A 57 10.19 -6.48 -2.66
N LEU A 58 9.79 -5.92 -1.51
CA LEU A 58 9.02 -6.64 -0.50
C LEU A 58 7.64 -7.06 -1.01
N LEU A 59 6.95 -6.17 -1.74
CA LEU A 59 5.66 -6.46 -2.35
C LEU A 59 5.76 -7.57 -3.40
N ILE A 60 6.75 -7.51 -4.29
CA ILE A 60 7.03 -8.54 -5.29
C ILE A 60 7.26 -9.88 -4.62
N LEU A 61 8.14 -9.93 -3.61
CA LEU A 61 8.46 -11.19 -2.91
C LEU A 61 7.23 -11.76 -2.19
N SER A 62 6.46 -10.92 -1.52
CA SER A 62 5.27 -11.34 -0.77
C SER A 62 4.18 -11.85 -1.70
N THR A 63 3.86 -11.11 -2.76
CA THR A 63 2.82 -11.49 -3.73
C THR A 63 3.23 -12.72 -4.54
N ALA A 64 4.48 -12.82 -4.99
CA ALA A 64 5.02 -14.01 -5.64
C ALA A 64 4.92 -15.24 -4.73
N ARG A 65 5.26 -15.10 -3.45
CA ARG A 65 5.16 -16.19 -2.47
C ARG A 65 3.72 -16.65 -2.28
N VAL A 66 2.76 -15.73 -2.19
CA VAL A 66 1.33 -16.05 -2.05
C VAL A 66 0.79 -16.73 -3.30
N LEU A 67 1.13 -16.22 -4.50
CA LEU A 67 0.78 -16.84 -5.78
C LEU A 67 1.35 -18.26 -5.89
N TRP A 68 2.63 -18.44 -5.55
CA TRP A 68 3.30 -19.74 -5.61
C TRP A 68 2.70 -20.78 -4.66
N ARG A 69 2.41 -20.38 -3.42
CA ARG A 69 1.81 -21.24 -2.38
C ARG A 69 0.40 -21.68 -2.76
N ASN A 70 -0.38 -20.81 -3.39
CA ASN A 70 -1.77 -21.07 -3.73
C ASN A 70 -1.99 -21.52 -5.19
N ARG A 71 -0.92 -21.71 -5.97
CA ARG A 71 -0.99 -22.06 -7.41
C ARG A 71 -1.90 -23.23 -7.74
N LYS A 72 -1.86 -24.30 -6.94
CA LYS A 72 -2.67 -25.51 -7.15
C LYS A 72 -4.16 -25.26 -6.91
N ARG A 73 -4.49 -24.36 -5.98
CA ARG A 73 -5.87 -23.96 -5.68
C ARG A 73 -6.41 -23.02 -6.75
N TYR A 74 -5.58 -22.10 -7.22
CA TYR A 74 -5.89 -21.19 -8.31
C TYR A 74 -6.08 -21.89 -9.66
N ALA A 75 -5.39 -22.99 -9.94
CA ALA A 75 -5.55 -23.75 -11.19
C ALA A 75 -6.97 -24.30 -11.39
N ALA A 76 -7.75 -24.46 -10.32
CA ALA A 76 -9.13 -24.96 -10.38
C ALA A 76 -10.17 -23.87 -10.72
N LEU A 77 -9.77 -22.59 -10.82
CA LEU A 77 -10.67 -21.45 -11.03
C LEU A 77 -10.56 -20.90 -12.46
N THR A 78 -11.69 -20.81 -13.14
CA THR A 78 -11.81 -20.23 -14.49
C THR A 78 -11.70 -18.70 -14.43
N LEU A 79 -10.79 -18.11 -15.22
CA LEU A 79 -10.55 -16.65 -15.25
C LEU A 79 -11.82 -15.82 -15.56
N ARG A 80 -12.74 -16.38 -16.34
CA ARG A 80 -14.01 -15.72 -16.73
C ARG A 80 -14.97 -15.53 -15.55
N GLU A 81 -14.95 -16.46 -14.59
CA GLU A 81 -15.79 -16.40 -13.39
C GLU A 81 -15.23 -15.39 -12.38
N GLU A 82 -13.89 -15.31 -12.28
CA GLU A 82 -13.21 -14.30 -11.47
C GLU A 82 -13.45 -12.87 -11.99
N CYS A 83 -13.37 -12.61 -13.29
CA CYS A 83 -13.67 -11.28 -13.83
C CYS A 83 -15.13 -10.86 -13.62
N ARG A 84 -16.08 -11.80 -13.61
CA ARG A 84 -17.50 -11.50 -13.35
C ARG A 84 -17.78 -11.21 -11.88
N GLN A 85 -16.98 -11.79 -10.98
CA GLN A 85 -17.07 -11.59 -9.52
C GLN A 85 -16.11 -10.49 -9.00
N ALA A 86 -15.19 -10.02 -9.84
CA ALA A 86 -14.26 -8.93 -9.57
C ALA A 86 -14.91 -7.63 -9.06
N PRO A 87 -16.08 -7.16 -9.56
CA PRO A 87 -16.71 -5.96 -8.99
C PRO A 87 -17.25 -6.16 -7.57
N GLY A 88 -17.51 -7.41 -7.15
CA GLY A 88 -17.84 -7.76 -5.77
C GLY A 88 -16.61 -8.01 -4.88
N PHE A 89 -15.42 -8.04 -5.48
CA PHE A 89 -14.17 -8.36 -4.80
C PHE A 89 -13.45 -7.11 -4.31
N ALA A 90 -13.86 -6.72 -3.10
CA ALA A 90 -12.96 -6.63 -1.95
C ALA A 90 -11.90 -5.53 -1.88
N LEU A 91 -12.08 -4.38 -2.55
CA LEU A 91 -11.52 -3.13 -2.03
C LEU A 91 -12.57 -2.50 -1.13
N PRO A 92 -12.48 -2.61 0.22
CA PRO A 92 -13.43 -1.96 1.10
C PRO A 92 -13.46 -0.47 0.75
N LEU A 93 -14.64 0.16 0.82
CA LEU A 93 -14.82 1.56 0.43
C LEU A 93 -13.80 2.48 1.13
N ASN A 94 -13.36 2.11 2.32
CA ASN A 94 -12.29 2.78 3.06
C ASN A 94 -10.95 2.77 2.32
N VAL A 95 -10.55 1.66 1.70
CA VAL A 95 -9.30 1.58 0.91
C VAL A 95 -9.42 2.42 -0.35
N VAL A 96 -10.56 2.38 -1.04
CA VAL A 96 -10.80 3.22 -2.23
C VAL A 96 -10.77 4.70 -1.86
N GLY A 97 -11.48 5.09 -0.78
CA GLY A 97 -11.50 6.46 -0.30
C GLY A 97 -10.13 6.93 0.18
N TYR A 98 -9.36 6.08 0.86
CA TYR A 98 -8.01 6.41 1.27
C TYR A 98 -7.04 6.53 0.09
N ALA A 99 -7.17 5.65 -0.91
CA ALA A 99 -6.41 5.77 -2.16
C ALA A 99 -6.71 7.08 -2.89
N LEU A 100 -7.97 7.54 -2.87
CA LEU A 100 -8.35 8.85 -3.42
C LEU A 100 -7.71 10.00 -2.64
N ILE A 101 -7.69 9.95 -1.30
CA ILE A 101 -7.02 10.95 -0.46
C ILE A 101 -5.52 10.99 -0.78
N LEU A 102 -4.88 9.84 -0.94
CA LEU A 102 -3.47 9.73 -1.31
C LEU A 102 -3.21 10.27 -2.72
N PHE A 103 -4.10 10.00 -3.67
CA PHE A 103 -4.01 10.56 -5.03
C PHE A 103 -4.13 12.08 -5.02
N LEU A 104 -5.09 12.63 -4.26
CA LEU A 104 -5.23 14.07 -4.08
C LEU A 104 -3.97 14.69 -3.46
N TYR A 105 -3.38 14.04 -2.45
CA TYR A 105 -2.11 14.47 -1.87
C TYR A 105 -1.01 14.60 -2.92
N ILE A 106 -0.81 13.58 -3.75
CA ILE A 106 0.18 13.61 -4.83
C ILE A 106 -0.08 14.79 -5.77
N LEU A 107 -1.35 15.00 -6.16
CA LEU A 107 -1.73 16.09 -7.07
C LEU A 107 -1.52 17.47 -6.45
N THR A 108 -1.83 17.63 -5.16
CA THR A 108 -1.63 18.89 -4.42
C THR A 108 -0.16 19.17 -4.10
N THR A 109 0.68 18.13 -4.04
CA THR A 109 2.12 18.29 -3.72
C THR A 109 2.83 19.16 -4.75
N ALA A 110 2.45 19.09 -6.03
CA ALA A 110 3.06 19.91 -7.08
C ALA A 110 2.81 21.43 -6.91
N PRO A 111 1.56 21.92 -6.70
CA PRO A 111 1.30 23.34 -6.50
C PRO A 111 1.48 23.85 -5.05
N LEU A 112 1.18 23.03 -4.04
CA LEU A 112 1.21 23.47 -2.64
C LEU A 112 2.55 23.18 -1.96
N HIS A 113 3.46 22.45 -2.60
CA HIS A 113 4.70 21.95 -2.00
C HIS A 113 4.47 20.95 -0.86
N PHE A 114 5.57 20.37 -0.36
CA PHE A 114 5.53 19.21 0.53
C PHE A 114 4.84 19.49 1.88
N LEU A 115 5.15 20.60 2.54
CA LEU A 115 4.70 20.87 3.91
C LEU A 115 3.17 20.97 4.04
N PRO A 116 2.49 21.92 3.37
CA PRO A 116 1.05 22.10 3.54
C PRO A 116 0.26 20.95 2.92
N SER A 117 0.76 20.33 1.85
CA SER A 117 0.14 19.12 1.27
C SER A 117 0.19 17.95 2.25
N SER A 118 1.32 17.72 2.91
CA SER A 118 1.49 16.63 3.88
C SER A 118 0.68 16.87 5.14
N PHE A 119 0.60 18.12 5.62
CA PHE A 119 -0.25 18.46 6.76
C PHE A 119 -1.72 18.18 6.47
N GLY A 120 -2.23 18.68 5.33
CA GLY A 120 -3.60 18.44 4.89
C GLY A 120 -3.88 16.95 4.72
N PHE A 121 -2.97 16.22 4.07
CA PHE A 121 -3.06 14.77 3.92
C PHE A 121 -3.18 14.05 5.26
N LEU A 122 -2.33 14.36 6.24
CA LEU A 122 -2.36 13.73 7.57
C LEU A 122 -3.67 14.01 8.31
N VAL A 123 -4.11 15.28 8.35
CA VAL A 123 -5.36 15.67 9.02
C VAL A 123 -6.57 14.97 8.37
N ILE A 124 -6.69 15.04 7.04
CA ILE A 124 -7.78 14.39 6.30
C ILE A 124 -7.74 12.87 6.52
N SER A 125 -6.56 12.26 6.53
CA SER A 125 -6.37 10.83 6.77
C SER A 125 -6.86 10.41 8.15
N PHE A 126 -6.47 11.13 9.22
CA PHE A 126 -6.91 10.80 10.58
C PHE A 126 -8.42 10.95 10.78
N LEU A 127 -9.01 12.01 10.18
CA LEU A 127 -10.45 12.23 10.20
C LEU A 127 -11.21 11.15 9.41
N PHE A 128 -10.74 10.83 8.20
CA PHE A 128 -11.38 9.84 7.32
C PHE A 128 -11.33 8.43 7.91
N LEU A 129 -10.20 8.05 8.52
CA LEU A 129 -10.05 6.75 9.18
C LEU A 129 -10.76 6.68 10.54
N LYS A 130 -11.43 7.76 10.97
CA LYS A 130 -12.07 7.89 12.30
C LYS A 130 -11.11 7.58 13.46
N GLY A 131 -9.82 7.86 13.27
CA GLY A 131 -8.78 7.48 14.23
C GLY A 131 -8.67 8.42 15.43
N ALA A 132 -9.27 9.61 15.36
CA ALA A 132 -9.06 10.66 16.35
C ALA A 132 -10.20 11.70 16.34
N SER A 133 -10.35 12.45 17.45
CA SER A 133 -11.14 13.68 17.44
C SER A 133 -10.48 14.73 16.53
N PRO A 134 -11.20 15.74 16.02
CA PRO A 134 -10.60 16.74 15.11
C PRO A 134 -9.40 17.48 15.71
N VAL A 135 -9.39 17.70 17.02
CA VAL A 135 -8.27 18.35 17.72
C VAL A 135 -7.08 17.41 17.83
N ASP A 136 -7.32 16.15 18.22
CA ASP A 136 -6.27 15.13 18.32
C ASP A 136 -5.64 14.84 16.95
N ALA A 137 -6.45 14.85 15.88
CA ALA A 137 -5.98 14.71 14.51
C ALA A 137 -5.02 15.84 14.13
N LEU A 138 -5.33 17.10 14.50
CA LEU A 138 -4.51 18.26 14.21
C LEU A 138 -3.16 18.21 14.95
N ILE A 139 -3.19 17.87 16.24
CA ILE A 139 -1.99 17.76 17.08
C ILE A 139 -1.12 16.60 16.59
N THR A 140 -1.72 15.43 16.34
CA THR A 140 -0.99 14.24 15.86
C THR A 140 -0.40 14.48 14.48
N ALA A 141 -1.13 15.14 13.58
CA ALA A 141 -0.62 15.53 12.27
C ALA A 141 0.55 16.51 12.37
N ALA A 142 0.44 17.55 13.21
CA ALA A 142 1.52 18.51 13.43
C ALA A 142 2.79 17.83 13.98
N GLY A 143 2.63 16.99 15.02
CA GLY A 143 3.75 16.26 15.62
C GLY A 143 4.40 15.26 14.66
N THR A 144 3.58 14.52 13.90
CA THR A 144 4.07 13.58 12.88
C THR A 144 4.81 14.31 11.77
N LEU A 145 4.26 15.43 11.28
CA LEU A 145 4.88 16.23 10.24
C LEU A 145 6.20 16.86 10.71
N ALA A 146 6.27 17.30 11.97
CA ALA A 146 7.52 17.79 12.56
C ALA A 146 8.60 16.71 12.59
N GLY A 147 8.25 15.49 13.00
CA GLY A 147 9.17 14.34 12.98
C GLY A 147 9.64 13.99 11.57
N ILE A 148 8.70 13.96 10.60
CA ILE A 148 9.02 13.73 9.18
C ILE A 148 9.96 14.84 8.67
N TYR A 149 9.68 16.11 8.96
CA TYR A 149 10.52 17.23 8.54
C TYR A 149 11.95 17.09 9.04
N VAL A 150 12.15 16.77 10.32
CA VAL A 150 13.48 16.55 10.91
C VAL A 150 14.19 15.38 10.21
N LEU A 151 13.46 14.29 9.95
CA LEU A 151 14.01 13.11 9.29
C LEU A 151 14.45 13.43 7.85
N PHE A 152 13.63 14.13 7.07
CA PHE A 152 13.98 14.55 5.70
C PHE A 152 15.15 15.53 5.68
N HIS A 153 15.16 16.51 6.58
CA HIS A 153 16.24 17.48 6.69
C HIS A 153 17.57 16.82 7.08
N THR A 154 17.54 15.85 8.01
CA THR A 154 18.75 15.24 8.59
C THR A 154 19.27 14.08 7.75
N VAL A 155 18.40 13.12 7.42
CA VAL A 155 18.78 11.85 6.78
C VAL A 155 18.92 12.02 5.27
N PHE A 156 17.98 12.72 4.65
CA PHE A 156 17.91 12.83 3.20
C PHE A 156 18.65 14.05 2.66
N ARG A 157 19.01 15.04 3.51
CA ARG A 157 19.59 16.34 3.11
C ARG A 157 18.82 16.98 1.93
N VAL A 158 17.54 16.66 1.80
CA VAL A 158 16.69 17.19 0.74
C VAL A 158 16.25 18.57 1.19
N ILE A 159 16.50 19.57 0.36
CA ILE A 159 15.95 20.90 0.59
C ILE A 159 14.48 20.85 0.18
N LEU A 160 13.61 20.81 1.18
CA LEU A 160 12.16 20.82 1.01
C LEU A 160 11.72 22.24 0.62
N TRP A 161 11.84 22.60 -0.66
CA TRP A 161 11.16 23.76 -1.21
C TRP A 161 9.88 23.31 -1.90
#